data_AF-A0A7J9PWH9-F1
#
_entry.id   AF-A0A7J9PWH9-F1
#
_cell.length_a   1.000
_cell.length_b   1.000
_cell.length_c   1.000
_cell.angle_alpha   90.00
_cell.angle_beta   90.00
_cell.angle_gamma   90.00
#
_symmetry.space_group_name_H-M   'P 1'
#
loop_
_entity.id
_entity.type
_entity.pdbx_description
1 polymer ?
#
loop_
_entity_poly.entity_id
_entity_poly.type
_entity_poly.pdbx_seq_one_letter_code
_entity_poly.pdbx_strand_id
1 'polypeptide(L)'
;MREDIVEKLRDIVDESVILTTDNHSVNITMDGFNPVGSAIKNIGSVSRDVVKEAVNDLEEVEIGGHSRTIRIKVTGRGNTEKLASTVNSTLSILKYAAPASLGAGVLACGLVVMLL
;
A
#
# COMPACT_ATOMS: atom_id res chain seq x y z
N MET A 1 -21.24 0.80 -0.11
CA MET A 1 -20.89 0.41 1.28
C MET A 1 -21.31 1.50 2.24
N ARG A 2 -20.78 2.71 2.08
CA ARG A 2 -21.15 3.88 2.88
C ARG A 2 -22.66 4.10 2.92
N GLU A 3 -23.31 4.05 1.76
CA GLU A 3 -24.75 4.28 1.60
C GLU A 3 -25.58 3.23 2.36
N ASP A 4 -25.14 1.97 2.36
CA ASP A 4 -25.79 0.88 3.10
C ASP A 4 -25.67 1.09 4.63
N ILE A 5 -24.50 1.54 5.11
CA ILE A 5 -24.31 1.88 6.52
C ILE A 5 -25.22 3.06 6.91
N VAL A 6 -25.21 4.14 6.13
CA VAL A 6 -26.04 5.34 6.40
C VAL A 6 -27.53 4.96 6.44
N GLU A 7 -28.01 4.17 5.48
CA GLU A 7 -29.41 3.74 5.44
C GLU A 7 -29.81 2.96 6.71
N LYS A 8 -28.97 2.03 7.15
CA LYS A 8 -29.23 1.19 8.33
C LYS A 8 -29.12 1.93 9.67
N LEU A 9 -28.58 3.15 9.69
CA LEU A 9 -28.44 3.96 10.89
C LEU A 9 -29.53 5.04 11.02
N ARG A 10 -30.36 5.24 9.99
CA ARG A 10 -31.40 6.29 9.97
C ARG A 10 -32.42 6.20 11.10
N ASP A 11 -32.65 5.00 11.64
CA ASP A 11 -33.58 4.76 12.75
C ASP A 11 -32.91 4.87 14.14
N ILE A 12 -31.60 5.10 14.19
CA ILE A 12 -30.81 5.13 15.43
C ILE A 12 -30.26 6.54 15.72
N VAL A 13 -29.81 7.26 14.69
CA VAL A 13 -29.24 8.61 14.82
C VAL A 13 -29.84 9.54 13.78
N ASP A 14 -29.98 10.82 14.12
CA ASP A 14 -30.51 11.84 13.20
C ASP A 14 -29.58 12.07 12.00
N GLU A 15 -28.27 12.04 12.24
CA GLU A 15 -27.24 12.23 11.23
C GLU A 15 -26.07 11.26 11.45
N SER A 16 -25.51 10.74 10.36
CA SER A 16 -24.32 9.88 10.41
C SER A 16 -23.27 10.31 9.38
N VAL A 17 -22.02 10.44 9.84
CA VAL A 17 -20.85 10.70 8.99
C VAL A 17 -19.93 9.49 9.07
N ILE A 18 -19.80 8.78 7.95
CA ILE A 18 -18.96 7.58 7.88
C ILE A 18 -17.55 7.98 7.47
N LEU A 19 -16.61 7.80 8.40
CA LEU A 19 -15.19 8.05 8.19
C LEU A 19 -14.45 6.71 8.09
N THR A 20 -13.51 6.62 7.14
CA THR A 20 -12.60 5.47 7.02
C THR A 20 -11.20 5.94 7.35
N THR A 21 -10.48 5.20 8.19
CA THR A 21 -9.06 5.48 8.46
C THR A 21 -8.22 4.93 7.30
N ASP A 22 -7.49 5.79 6.59
CA ASP A 22 -6.57 5.38 5.52
C ASP A 22 -5.39 4.60 6.11
N ASN A 23 -5.37 3.28 5.88
CA ASN A 23 -4.25 2.41 6.22
C ASN A 23 -3.35 2.11 5.01
N HIS A 24 -3.45 2.89 3.93
CA HIS A 24 -2.76 2.71 2.65
C HIS A 24 -3.08 1.42 1.88
N SER A 25 -3.98 0.56 2.35
CA SER A 25 -4.43 -0.61 1.56
C SER A 25 -5.21 -0.21 0.31
N VAL A 26 -5.75 1.02 0.28
CA VAL A 26 -6.52 1.53 -0.85
C VAL A 26 -5.67 1.96 -2.05
N ASN A 27 -4.36 2.22 -1.86
CA ASN A 27 -3.44 2.63 -2.92
C ASN A 27 -2.66 1.46 -3.55
N ILE A 28 -3.10 0.21 -3.35
CA ILE A 28 -2.49 -0.97 -3.97
C ILE A 28 -2.75 -0.98 -5.49
N THR A 29 -3.89 -0.44 -5.93
CA THR A 29 -4.26 -0.33 -7.35
C THR A 29 -4.53 1.13 -7.71
N MET A 30 -4.29 1.50 -8.98
CA MET A 30 -4.52 2.88 -9.46
C MET A 30 -5.98 3.32 -9.33
N ASP A 31 -6.92 2.39 -9.37
CA ASP A 31 -8.36 2.67 -9.30
C ASP A 31 -8.90 2.76 -7.86
N GLY A 32 -8.05 2.54 -6.86
CA GLY A 32 -8.46 2.42 -5.47
C GLY A 32 -9.06 1.04 -5.17
N PHE A 33 -8.53 0.32 -4.20
CA PHE A 33 -9.07 -0.97 -3.77
C PHE A 33 -9.61 -0.89 -2.35
N ASN A 34 -10.92 -1.11 -2.15
CA ASN A 34 -11.48 -1.25 -0.81
C ASN A 34 -11.59 -2.74 -0.42
N PRO A 35 -10.58 -3.32 0.27
CA PRO A 35 -10.61 -4.74 0.64
C PRO A 35 -11.81 -5.07 1.52
N VAL A 36 -12.16 -4.17 2.45
CA VAL A 36 -13.27 -4.35 3.39
C VAL A 36 -14.60 -4.42 2.63
N GLY A 37 -14.85 -3.48 1.73
CA GLY A 37 -16.06 -3.45 0.92
C GLY A 37 -16.19 -4.63 -0.04
N SER A 38 -15.07 -5.21 -0.49
CA SER A 38 -15.06 -6.39 -1.37
C SER A 38 -15.27 -7.72 -0.62
N ALA A 39 -14.76 -7.82 0.61
CA ALA A 39 -14.78 -9.07 1.38
C ALA A 39 -15.97 -9.16 2.36
N ILE A 40 -16.41 -8.03 2.92
CA ILE A 40 -17.39 -7.98 4.00
C ILE A 40 -18.72 -7.45 3.47
N LYS A 41 -19.70 -8.35 3.33
CA LYS A 41 -21.04 -8.02 2.81
C LYS A 41 -22.02 -7.58 3.90
N ASN A 42 -21.75 -7.86 5.17
CA ASN A 42 -22.61 -7.57 6.32
C ASN A 42 -22.18 -6.33 7.12
N ILE A 43 -21.29 -5.50 6.57
CA ILE A 43 -20.72 -4.36 7.30
C ILE A 43 -21.80 -3.38 7.78
N GLY A 44 -22.88 -3.18 7.02
CA GLY A 44 -23.98 -2.31 7.42
C GLY A 44 -24.74 -2.83 8.63
N SER A 45 -25.04 -4.14 8.72
CA SER A 45 -25.73 -4.69 9.89
C SER A 45 -24.83 -4.68 11.13
N VAL A 46 -23.56 -5.02 10.97
CA VAL A 46 -22.58 -4.96 12.07
C VAL A 46 -22.43 -3.52 12.57
N SER A 47 -22.33 -2.55 11.66
CA SER A 47 -22.26 -1.13 12.04
C SER A 47 -23.50 -0.70 12.81
N ARG A 48 -24.69 -1.15 12.40
CA ARG A 48 -25.95 -0.86 13.10
C ARG A 48 -25.93 -1.39 14.53
N ASP A 49 -25.53 -2.63 14.73
CA ASP A 49 -25.53 -3.27 16.04
C ASP A 49 -24.54 -2.58 16.99
N VAL A 50 -23.34 -2.27 16.52
CA VAL A 50 -22.31 -1.56 17.30
C VAL A 50 -22.73 -0.14 17.64
N VAL A 51 -23.30 0.61 16.69
CA VAL A 51 -23.78 1.98 16.98
C VAL A 51 -24.95 1.94 17.96
N LYS A 52 -25.86 0.97 17.83
CA LYS A 52 -26.96 0.79 18.79
C LYS A 52 -26.44 0.51 20.19
N GLU A 53 -25.42 -0.35 20.32
CA GLU A 53 -24.77 -0.63 21.59
C GLU A 53 -24.15 0.64 22.19
N ALA A 54 -23.37 1.39 21.40
CA ALA A 54 -22.73 2.63 21.84
C ALA A 54 -23.72 3.72 22.26
N VAL A 55 -24.84 3.87 21.55
CA VAL A 55 -25.90 4.83 21.91
C VAL A 55 -26.59 4.45 23.23
N ASN A 56 -26.72 3.14 23.52
CA ASN A 56 -27.29 2.68 24.78
C ASN A 56 -26.31 2.76 25.96
N ASP A 57 -25.03 3.00 25.69
CA ASP A 57 -23.94 3.05 26.68
C ASP A 57 -23.30 4.44 26.75
N LEU A 58 -24.12 5.48 26.58
CA LEU A 58 -23.67 6.87 26.73
C LEU A 58 -23.52 7.23 28.21
N GLU A 59 -22.33 7.67 28.58
CA GLU A 59 -21.99 8.18 29.90
C GLU A 59 -21.20 9.49 29.82
N GLU A 60 -21.09 10.20 30.95
CA GLU A 60 -20.27 11.40 31.02
C GLU A 60 -18.78 11.04 30.97
N VAL A 61 -18.07 11.58 29.99
CA VAL A 61 -16.65 11.27 29.75
C VAL A 61 -15.82 12.53 29.56
N GLU A 62 -14.56 12.46 29.97
CA GLU A 62 -13.55 13.47 29.66
C GLU A 62 -12.65 12.99 28.52
N ILE A 63 -12.34 13.87 27.57
CA ILE A 63 -11.51 13.55 26.41
C ILE A 63 -10.14 14.21 26.57
N GLY A 64 -9.09 13.39 26.60
CA GLY A 64 -7.70 13.84 26.57
C GLY A 64 -7.11 13.79 25.16
N GLY A 65 -6.45 14.87 24.74
CA GLY A 65 -5.69 14.91 23.49
C GLY A 65 -4.19 15.07 23.75
N HIS A 66 -3.37 14.23 23.13
CA HIS A 66 -1.91 14.40 23.12
C HIS A 66 -1.42 14.36 21.68
N SER A 67 -0.50 15.26 21.35
CA SER A 67 0.18 15.27 20.06
C SER A 67 1.69 15.23 20.28
N ARG A 68 2.36 14.44 19.44
CA ARG A 68 3.81 14.30 19.45
C ARG A 68 4.34 14.35 18.03
N THR A 69 5.35 15.17 17.81
CA THR A 69 6.10 15.14 16.55
C THR A 69 7.06 13.96 16.55
N ILE A 70 6.95 13.10 15.53
CA ILE A 70 7.87 12.00 15.29
C ILE A 70 8.56 12.27 13.95
N ARG A 71 9.89 12.22 13.93
CA ARG A 71 10.65 12.29 12.67
C ARG A 71 10.82 10.88 12.12
N ILE A 72 10.04 10.53 11.11
CA ILE A 72 10.20 9.28 10.39
C ILE A 72 11.06 9.57 9.16
N LYS A 73 12.20 8.88 9.04
CA LYS A 73 13.01 8.93 7.83
C LYS A 73 12.39 8.01 6.79
N VAL A 74 11.41 8.55 6.06
CA VAL A 74 10.84 7.84 4.91
C VAL A 74 11.74 8.01 3.70
N THR A 75 11.97 6.92 3.00
CA THR A 75 12.59 6.92 1.68
C THR A 75 11.62 7.68 0.77
N GLY A 76 11.97 8.90 0.34
CA GLY A 76 11.06 9.85 -0.31
C GLY A 76 10.32 9.32 -1.55
N ARG A 77 9.26 10.02 -1.96
CA ARG A 77 8.44 9.65 -3.13
C ARG A 77 9.33 9.37 -4.35
N GLY A 78 9.01 8.29 -5.06
CA GLY A 78 9.74 7.84 -6.25
C GLY A 78 11.06 7.11 -5.97
N ASN A 79 11.48 6.90 -4.72
CA ASN A 79 12.70 6.14 -4.47
C ASN A 79 12.59 4.66 -4.82
N THR A 80 11.42 4.03 -4.63
CA THR A 80 11.16 2.66 -5.11
C THR A 80 11.24 2.58 -6.63
N GLU A 81 10.69 3.58 -7.33
CA GLU A 81 10.76 3.69 -8.79
C GLU A 81 12.21 3.90 -9.26
N LYS A 82 12.99 4.74 -8.57
CA LYS A 82 14.42 4.94 -8.85
C LYS A 82 15.23 3.68 -8.62
N LEU A 83 14.97 2.94 -7.54
CA LEU A 83 15.62 1.65 -7.26
C LEU A 83 15.29 0.64 -8.37
N ALA A 84 14.01 0.48 -8.71
CA ALA A 84 13.58 -0.41 -9.78
C ALA A 84 14.19 -0.02 -11.13
N SER A 85 14.21 1.28 -11.45
CA SER A 85 14.84 1.81 -12.66
C SER A 85 16.34 1.50 -12.69
N THR A 86 17.05 1.71 -11.59
CA THR A 86 18.49 1.42 -11.49
C THR A 86 18.78 -0.06 -11.71
N VAL A 87 18.00 -0.94 -11.09
CA VAL A 87 18.10 -2.40 -11.29
C VAL A 87 17.84 -2.77 -12.74
N ASN A 88 16.75 -2.26 -13.34
CA ASN A 88 16.39 -2.55 -14.73
C ASN A 88 17.43 -2.03 -15.73
N SER A 89 17.98 -0.84 -15.52
CA SER A 89 19.06 -0.29 -16.35
C SER A 89 20.33 -1.14 -16.24
N THR A 90 20.68 -1.56 -15.02
CA THR A 90 21.84 -2.44 -14.80
C THR A 90 21.67 -3.78 -15.51
N LEU A 91 20.51 -4.43 -15.37
CA LEU A 91 20.21 -5.70 -16.03
C LEU A 91 20.22 -5.57 -17.56
N SER A 92 19.70 -4.45 -18.08
CA SER A 92 19.66 -4.18 -19.52
C SER A 92 21.05 -4.08 -20.13
N ILE A 93 21.99 -3.42 -19.42
CA ILE A 93 23.41 -3.36 -19.84
C ILE A 93 24.07 -4.72 -19.69
N LEU A 94 23.87 -5.39 -18.54
CA LEU A 94 24.51 -6.66 -18.21
C LEU A 94 24.15 -7.77 -19.21
N LYS A 95 22.91 -7.77 -19.71
CA LYS A 95 22.41 -8.71 -20.74
C LYS A 95 23.33 -8.80 -21.96
N TYR A 96 23.92 -7.69 -22.38
CA TYR A 96 24.81 -7.64 -23.54
C TYR A 96 26.28 -7.65 -23.13
N ALA A 97 26.63 -6.90 -22.08
CA ALA A 97 28.01 -6.76 -21.65
C ALA A 97 28.62 -8.10 -21.18
N ALA A 98 27.86 -8.91 -20.42
CA ALA A 98 28.35 -10.18 -19.88
C ALA A 98 28.76 -11.21 -20.96
N PRO A 99 27.89 -11.58 -21.93
CA PRO A 99 28.30 -12.51 -22.98
C PRO A 99 29.38 -11.92 -23.89
N ALA A 100 29.36 -10.61 -24.16
CA ALA A 100 30.40 -9.96 -24.94
C ALA A 100 31.77 -10.01 -24.26
N SER A 101 31.84 -9.71 -22.96
CA SER A 101 33.10 -9.77 -22.20
C SER A 101 33.63 -11.20 -22.06
N LEU A 102 32.75 -12.18 -21.83
CA LEU A 102 33.14 -13.59 -21.74
C LEU A 102 33.62 -14.11 -23.10
N GLY A 103 32.88 -13.81 -24.17
CA GLY A 103 33.25 -14.19 -25.53
C GLY A 103 34.59 -13.59 -25.97
N ALA A 104 34.81 -12.30 -25.70
CA ALA A 104 36.08 -11.63 -25.97
C ALA A 104 37.23 -12.28 -25.19
N GLY A 105 37.02 -12.62 -23.92
CA GLY A 105 38.02 -13.32 -23.10
C GLY A 105 38.39 -14.69 -23.66
N VAL A 106 37.41 -15.50 -24.07
CA VAL A 106 37.65 -16.81 -24.67
C VAL A 106 38.43 -16.68 -25.99
N LEU A 107 38.05 -15.73 -26.85
CA LEU A 107 38.75 -15.48 -28.11
C LEU A 107 40.20 -15.04 -27.87
N ALA A 108 40.43 -14.13 -26.93
CA ALA A 108 41.78 -13.67 -26.58
C ALA A 108 42.65 -14.83 -26.07
N CYS A 109 42.14 -15.68 -25.17
CA CYS A 109 42.85 -16.87 -24.70
C CYS A 109 43.15 -17.85 -25.85
N GLY A 110 42.20 -18.11 -26.73
CA GLY A 110 42.40 -18.99 -27.89
C GLY A 110 43.49 -18.47 -28.83
N LEU A 111 43.53 -17.14 -29.06
CA LEU A 111 44.53 -16.50 -29.90
C LEU A 111 45.94 -16.58 -29.28
N VAL A 112 46.04 -16.40 -27.95
CA VAL A 112 47.30 -16.60 -27.22
C VAL A 112 47.80 -18.05 -27.35
N VAL A 113 46.91 -19.05 -27.20
CA VAL A 113 47.29 -20.46 -27.35
C VAL A 113 47.76 -20.80 -28.76
N MET A 114 47.19 -20.19 -29.81
CA MET A 114 47.65 -20.41 -31.19
C MET A 114 49.00 -19.75 -31.52
N LEU A 115 49.41 -18.73 -30.77
CA LEU A 115 50.65 -18.00 -30.97
C LEU A 115 51.84 -18.56 -30.16
N LEU A 116 51.59 -19.49 -29.24
CA LEU A 116 52.60 -20.21 -28.43
C LEU A 116 52.96 -21.55 -29.08
#